data_AF-A0A3N0Y2Q3-F1
#
_entry.id   AF-A0A3N0Y2Q3-F1
#
_cell.length_a   1.000
_cell.length_b   1.000
_cell.length_c   1.000
_cell.angle_alpha   90.00
_cell.angle_beta   90.00
_cell.angle_gamma   90.00
#
_symmetry.space_group_name_H-M   'P 1'
#
loop_
_entity.id
_entity.type
_entity.pdbx_description
1 polymer ?
#
loop_
_entity_poly.entity_id
_entity_poly.type
_entity_poly.pdbx_seq_one_letter_code
_entity_poly.pdbx_strand_id
1 'polypeptide(L)'
;MLMFGFLLSLLENIAITGKAVQSSTFYFESNVATDDDDFSCTHTETETNPWWRLELKSSKSIGQVVVTNRIDCCPEQIDGAEIRIGNSLENNGNNNTM
;
A
#
# COMPACT_ATOMS: atom_id res chain seq x y z
N MET A 1 14.04 20.63 31.36
CA MET A 1 14.17 19.19 31.03
C MET A 1 15.23 19.06 29.94
N LEU A 2 16.40 18.47 30.22
CA LEU A 2 17.46 18.23 29.22
C LEU A 2 17.28 16.87 28.54
N MET A 3 17.31 16.90 27.20
CA MET A 3 17.90 15.96 26.22
C MET A 3 17.53 14.46 26.20
N PHE A 4 17.09 13.96 25.04
CA PHE A 4 17.73 12.84 24.29
C PHE A 4 17.31 12.93 22.81
N GLY A 5 18.29 12.75 21.91
CA GLY A 5 18.09 12.85 20.48
C GLY A 5 17.33 11.66 19.89
N PHE A 6 16.62 11.93 18.79
CA PHE A 6 16.33 10.93 17.78
C PHE A 6 16.69 11.55 16.43
N LEU A 7 17.73 11.01 15.82
CA LEU A 7 17.98 11.10 14.39
C LEU A 7 16.69 10.61 13.70
N LEU A 8 15.82 11.49 13.19
CA LEU A 8 14.79 11.06 12.25
C LEU A 8 15.57 10.51 11.04
N SER A 9 15.64 9.18 10.90
CA SER A 9 15.93 8.64 9.58
C SER A 9 14.75 9.05 8.71
N LEU A 10 14.97 10.02 7.82
CA LEU A 10 14.08 10.32 6.71
C LEU A 10 14.02 9.07 5.82
N LEU A 11 13.18 8.10 6.18
CA LEU A 11 12.80 7.06 5.24
C LEU A 11 11.98 7.77 4.16
N GLU A 12 12.58 7.91 2.99
CA GLU A 12 11.90 8.43 1.81
C GLU A 12 10.71 7.52 1.50
N ASN A 13 9.49 8.08 1.49
CA ASN A 13 8.33 7.36 1.02
C ASN A 13 8.39 7.24 -0.51
N ILE A 14 9.02 6.17 -1.00
CA ILE A 14 9.14 5.93 -2.44
C ILE A 14 7.81 5.56 -3.11
N ALA A 15 6.76 5.27 -2.32
CA ALA A 15 5.49 4.80 -2.85
C ALA A 15 4.77 5.86 -3.71
N ILE A 16 4.91 7.13 -3.34
CA ILE A 16 4.34 8.30 -4.07
C ILE A 16 4.81 8.41 -5.52
N THR A 17 5.93 7.75 -5.85
CA THR A 17 6.50 7.79 -7.21
C THR A 17 6.07 6.60 -8.06
N GLY A 18 5.43 5.60 -7.45
CA GLY A 18 4.98 4.39 -8.11
C GLY A 18 3.71 4.60 -8.92
N LYS A 19 3.31 3.55 -9.62
CA LYS A 19 2.00 3.46 -10.27
C LYS A 19 1.21 2.37 -9.58
N ALA A 20 0.07 2.74 -9.02
CA ALA A 20 -0.83 1.77 -8.41
C ALA A 20 -1.81 1.22 -9.44
N VAL A 21 -2.23 -0.03 -9.20
CA VAL A 21 -3.32 -0.72 -9.90
C VAL A 21 -4.07 -1.60 -8.89
N GLN A 22 -5.34 -1.89 -9.17
CA GLN A 22 -6.18 -2.73 -8.32
C GLN A 22 -7.03 -3.68 -9.17
N SER A 23 -7.53 -4.75 -8.56
CA SER A 23 -8.33 -5.79 -9.21
C SER A 23 -9.59 -5.25 -9.90
N SER A 24 -10.25 -4.29 -9.25
CA SER A 24 -11.44 -3.60 -9.75
C SER A 24 -11.57 -2.22 -9.07
N THR A 25 -12.38 -1.32 -9.63
CA THR A 25 -12.65 0.00 -9.03
C THR A 25 -14.16 0.15 -8.82
N PHE A 26 -14.58 0.40 -7.57
CA PHE A 26 -15.95 0.75 -7.25
C PHE A 26 -16.16 2.27 -7.22
N TYR A 27 -15.41 2.97 -6.36
CA TYR A 27 -15.51 4.43 -6.21
C TYR A 27 -14.17 5.16 -6.38
N PHE A 28 -13.13 4.68 -5.72
CA PHE A 28 -11.85 5.38 -5.65
C PHE A 28 -10.74 4.57 -6.32
N GLU A 29 -9.99 5.27 -7.16
CA GLU A 29 -8.92 4.72 -7.99
C GLU A 29 -7.69 4.31 -7.17
N SER A 30 -6.99 3.27 -7.62
CA SER A 30 -5.81 2.72 -6.93
C SER A 30 -4.73 3.74 -6.52
N ASN A 31 -4.49 4.81 -7.27
CA ASN A 31 -3.40 5.76 -6.97
C ASN A 31 -3.64 6.64 -5.73
N VAL A 32 -4.88 6.71 -5.22
CA VAL A 32 -5.15 7.53 -4.03
C VAL A 32 -4.48 6.95 -2.78
N ALA A 33 -4.23 5.64 -2.71
CA ALA A 33 -3.48 5.05 -1.58
C ALA A 33 -2.02 5.54 -1.45
N THR A 34 -1.49 6.29 -2.43
CA THR A 34 -0.12 6.79 -2.46
C THR A 34 -0.04 8.29 -2.76
N ASP A 35 -1.12 9.03 -2.58
CA ASP A 35 -1.22 10.45 -2.96
C ASP A 35 -0.76 11.45 -1.88
N ASP A 36 -0.21 10.94 -0.76
CA ASP A 36 0.23 11.72 0.42
C ASP A 36 -0.94 12.40 1.18
N ASP A 37 -2.19 11.94 0.96
CA ASP A 37 -3.37 12.33 1.72
C ASP A 37 -3.89 11.16 2.58
N ASP A 38 -3.70 11.24 3.89
CA ASP A 38 -4.15 10.23 4.86
C ASP A 38 -5.69 10.10 4.94
N PHE A 39 -6.45 11.00 4.32
CA PHE A 39 -7.91 10.98 4.30
C PHE A 39 -8.50 10.37 3.02
N SER A 40 -7.66 9.98 2.06
CA SER A 40 -8.09 9.30 0.84
C SER A 40 -7.98 7.78 0.99
N CYS A 41 -8.84 7.01 0.33
CA CYS A 41 -8.87 5.55 0.40
C CYS A 41 -9.20 4.97 -0.97
N THR A 42 -8.56 3.86 -1.36
CA THR A 42 -8.93 3.08 -2.55
C THR A 42 -10.16 2.23 -2.29
N HIS A 43 -10.89 1.82 -3.33
CA HIS A 43 -12.06 0.96 -3.15
C HIS A 43 -12.24 0.00 -4.33
N THR A 44 -12.10 -1.31 -4.08
CA THR A 44 -12.44 -2.37 -5.04
C THR A 44 -13.93 -2.69 -5.01
N GLU A 45 -14.42 -3.37 -6.03
CA GLU A 45 -15.74 -4.00 -5.96
C GLU A 45 -15.75 -5.12 -4.89
N THR A 46 -16.95 -5.59 -4.54
CA THR A 46 -17.07 -6.82 -3.75
C THR A 46 -16.75 -8.02 -4.63
N GLU A 47 -15.58 -8.62 -4.41
CA GLU A 47 -15.08 -9.74 -5.21
C GLU A 47 -14.26 -10.74 -4.38
N THR A 48 -14.00 -11.92 -4.95
CA THR A 48 -13.15 -12.92 -4.32
C THR A 48 -11.68 -12.58 -4.52
N ASN A 49 -10.91 -12.55 -3.43
CA ASN A 49 -9.47 -12.22 -3.42
C ASN A 49 -9.15 -10.86 -4.08
N PRO A 50 -9.76 -9.75 -3.60
CA PRO A 50 -9.43 -8.42 -4.10
C PRO A 50 -7.95 -8.12 -3.82
N TRP A 51 -7.32 -7.34 -4.69
CA TRP A 51 -5.92 -6.97 -4.52
C TRP A 51 -5.65 -5.55 -4.99
N TRP A 52 -4.67 -4.93 -4.35
CA TRP A 52 -4.06 -3.67 -4.75
C TRP A 52 -2.56 -3.90 -4.89
N ARG A 53 -1.95 -3.31 -5.93
CA ARG A 53 -0.52 -3.44 -6.21
C ARG A 53 0.09 -2.10 -6.57
N LEU A 54 1.26 -1.84 -6.01
CA LEU A 54 2.14 -0.75 -6.39
C LEU A 54 3.28 -1.25 -7.27
N GLU A 55 3.48 -0.59 -8.40
CA GLU A 55 4.65 -0.78 -9.25
C GLU A 55 5.63 0.38 -9.05
N LEU A 56 6.79 0.08 -8.46
CA LEU A 56 7.87 1.04 -8.30
C LEU A 56 8.64 1.20 -9.62
N LYS A 57 9.21 2.40 -9.85
CA LYS A 57 9.97 2.70 -11.08
C LYS A 57 11.20 1.82 -11.31
N SER A 58 11.75 1.25 -10.23
CA SER A 58 12.86 0.30 -10.28
C SER A 58 12.84 -0.58 -9.04
N SER A 59 13.57 -1.71 -9.09
CA SER A 59 13.71 -2.58 -7.94
C SER A 59 14.42 -1.85 -6.80
N LYS A 60 13.79 -1.82 -5.62
CA LYS A 60 14.26 -1.13 -4.41
C LYS A 60 14.20 -2.09 -3.24
N SER A 61 15.13 -1.94 -2.31
CA SER A 61 15.02 -2.60 -1.01
C SER A 61 13.97 -1.87 -0.18
N ILE A 62 12.97 -2.62 0.31
CA ILE A 62 11.86 -2.08 1.10
C ILE A 62 12.17 -2.33 2.57
N GLY A 63 12.36 -1.26 3.34
CA GLY A 63 12.62 -1.35 4.77
C GLY A 63 11.36 -1.40 5.63
N GLN A 64 10.29 -0.74 5.18
CA GLN A 64 9.04 -0.65 5.91
C GLN A 64 7.88 -0.50 4.92
N VAL A 65 6.74 -1.10 5.26
CA VAL A 65 5.45 -0.82 4.64
C VAL A 65 4.52 -0.33 5.74
N VAL A 66 3.90 0.82 5.53
CA VAL A 66 2.87 1.37 6.41
C VAL A 66 1.56 1.34 5.65
N VAL A 67 0.51 0.81 6.27
CA VAL A 67 -0.83 0.72 5.69
C VAL A 67 -1.79 1.48 6.59
N THR A 68 -2.48 2.45 6.02
CA THR A 68 -3.56 3.19 6.70
C THR A 68 -4.89 2.56 6.30
N ASN A 69 -5.66 2.10 7.29
CA ASN A 69 -6.98 1.53 7.06
C ASN A 69 -8.05 2.62 7.07
N ARG A 70 -9.19 2.34 6.41
CA ARG A 70 -10.37 3.20 6.41
C ARG A 70 -10.92 3.37 7.84
N ILE A 71 -11.24 4.60 8.23
CA ILE A 71 -11.62 4.95 9.62
C ILE A 71 -13.12 5.25 9.81
N ASP A 72 -13.83 5.68 8.77
CA ASP A 72 -15.23 6.11 8.87
C ASP A 72 -16.23 4.94 8.92
N CYS A 73 -15.90 3.79 8.35
CA CYS A 73 -16.61 2.52 8.56
C CYS A 73 -15.82 1.30 8.04
N CYS A 74 -16.33 0.11 8.35
CA CYS A 74 -15.89 -1.18 7.82
C CYS A 74 -14.39 -1.51 8.01
N PRO A 75 -13.74 -1.17 9.14
CA PRO A 75 -12.32 -1.44 9.34
C PRO A 75 -11.98 -2.93 9.24
N GLU A 76 -12.95 -3.82 9.53
CA GLU A 76 -12.81 -5.27 9.44
C GLU A 76 -12.59 -5.79 8.02
N GLN A 77 -12.85 -4.99 6.97
CA GLN A 77 -12.67 -5.45 5.58
C GLN A 77 -11.21 -5.72 5.22
N ILE A 78 -10.26 -5.18 5.97
CA ILE A 78 -8.82 -5.45 5.78
C ILE A 78 -8.35 -6.70 6.53
N ASP A 79 -9.21 -7.32 7.36
CA ASP A 79 -8.81 -8.46 8.17
C ASP A 79 -8.35 -9.63 7.29
N GLY A 80 -7.14 -10.13 7.58
CA GLY A 80 -6.52 -11.19 6.79
C GLY A 80 -5.81 -10.72 5.52
N ALA A 81 -5.71 -9.40 5.28
CA ALA A 81 -4.89 -8.88 4.18
C ALA A 81 -3.42 -9.30 4.33
N GLU A 82 -2.81 -9.64 3.20
CA GLU A 82 -1.41 -10.06 3.12
C GLU A 82 -0.59 -9.04 2.34
N ILE A 83 0.62 -8.75 2.81
CA ILE A 83 1.58 -7.92 2.08
C ILE A 83 2.58 -8.84 1.40
N ARG A 84 2.72 -8.69 0.08
CA ARG A 84 3.65 -9.46 -0.75
C ARG A 84 4.54 -8.51 -1.53
N ILE A 85 5.85 -8.73 -1.47
CA ILE A 85 6.85 -7.90 -2.12
C ILE A 85 7.70 -8.79 -3.00
N GLY A 86 7.88 -8.39 -4.27
CA GLY A 86 8.75 -9.12 -5.18
C GLY A 86 8.76 -8.53 -6.57
N ASN A 87 9.49 -9.18 -7.46
CA ASN A 87 9.73 -8.70 -8.83
C ASN A 87 8.87 -9.44 -9.87
N SER A 88 7.99 -10.37 -9.48
CA SER A 88 7.13 -11.11 -10.40
C SER A 88 5.76 -10.46 -10.56
N LEU A 89 5.25 -10.44 -11.80
CA LEU A 89 3.87 -10.06 -12.14
C LEU A 89 2.94 -11.27 -12.33
N GLU A 90 3.45 -12.49 -12.17
CA GLU A 90 2.64 -13.69 -12.23
C GLU A 90 1.50 -13.61 -11.20
N ASN A 91 0.27 -13.93 -11.63
CA ASN A 91 -0.94 -13.79 -10.81
C ASN A 91 -1.07 -12.39 -10.17
N ASN A 92 -0.83 -11.33 -10.96
CA ASN A 92 -0.82 -9.93 -10.49
C ASN A 92 0.15 -9.66 -9.33
N GLY A 93 1.18 -10.49 -9.16
CA GLY A 93 2.13 -10.39 -8.06
C GLY A 93 1.69 -11.07 -6.76
N ASN A 94 0.49 -11.68 -6.72
CA ASN A 94 -0.03 -12.39 -5.55
C ASN A 94 0.77 -13.68 -5.23
N ASN A 95 1.60 -14.14 -6.17
CA ASN A 95 2.49 -15.29 -5.97
C ASN A 95 3.88 -14.90 -5.46
N ASN A 96 4.18 -13.61 -5.27
CA ASN A 96 5.44 -13.24 -4.62
C ASN A 96 5.42 -13.83 -3.20
N THR A 97 6.37 -14.73 -2.95
CA THR A 97 6.57 -15.38 -1.67
C THR A 97 7.57 -14.55 -0.86
N MET A 98 7.35 -14.52 0.46
CA MET A 98 8.25 -13.87 1.41
C MET A 98 9.60 -14.56 1.46
#